data_AF-A0A2N3DSW1-F1
#
_entry.id   AF-A0A2N3DSW1-F1
#
_cell.length_a   1.000
_cell.length_b   1.000
_cell.length_c   1.000
_cell.angle_alpha   90.00
_cell.angle_beta   90.00
_cell.angle_gamma   90.00
#
_symmetry.space_group_name_H-M   'P 1'
#
loop_
_entity.id
_entity.type
_entity.pdbx_description
1 polymer ?
#
loop_
_entity_poly.entity_id
_entity_poly.type
_entity_poly.pdbx_seq_one_letter_code
_entity_poly.pdbx_strand_id
1 'polypeptide(L)' 'MAYRSGCHTTFHHRYHLVWAPKYRYKVLHGEVRLRVREIIKQV' A
#
# COMPACT_ATOMS: atom_id res chain seq x y z
N MET A 1 -9.61 -14.59 7.34
CA MET A 1 -9.48 -13.12 7.50
C MET A 1 -10.43 -12.69 8.59
N ALA A 2 -9.92 -12.40 9.79
CA ALA A 2 -10.75 -12.06 10.94
C ALA A 2 -11.09 -10.57 10.95
N TYR A 3 -12.30 -10.24 11.39
CA TYR A 3 -12.72 -8.87 11.68
C TYR A 3 -11.84 -8.26 12.78
N ARG A 4 -11.63 -6.95 12.72
CA ARG A 4 -10.92 -6.18 13.75
C ARG A 4 -11.95 -5.46 14.63
N SER A 5 -11.67 -5.35 15.92
CA SER A 5 -12.52 -4.65 16.88
C SER A 5 -11.75 -3.49 17.53
N GLY A 6 -12.41 -2.34 17.66
CA GLY A 6 -12.05 -1.27 18.59
C GLY A 6 -12.98 -1.27 19.81
N CYS A 7 -12.84 -0.28 20.70
CA CYS A 7 -13.59 -0.22 21.97
C CYS A 7 -15.13 -0.33 21.80
N HIS A 8 -15.67 0.20 20.69
CA HIS A 8 -17.12 0.19 20.42
C HIS A 8 -17.48 -0.12 18.96
N THR A 9 -16.54 -0.67 18.17
CA THR A 9 -16.77 -0.90 16.73
C THR A 9 -16.11 -2.19 16.26
N THR A 10 -16.79 -2.96 15.42
CA THR A 10 -16.21 -4.09 14.68
C THR A 10 -16.18 -3.74 13.21
N PHE A 11 -15.04 -3.94 12.55
CA PHE A 11 -14.83 -3.52 11.16
C PHE A 11 -13.95 -4.50 10.37
N HIS A 12 -14.07 -4.41 9.05
CA HIS A 12 -13.24 -5.16 8.10
C HIS A 12 -12.95 -4.29 6.88
N HIS A 13 -11.89 -3.50 6.97
CA HIS A 13 -11.50 -2.57 5.93
C HIS A 13 -10.56 -3.23 4.91
N ARG A 14 -10.98 -3.24 3.64
CA ARG A 14 -10.17 -3.72 2.51
C ARG A 14 -10.29 -2.69 1.39
N TYR A 15 -9.16 -2.19 0.92
CA TYR A 15 -9.10 -1.15 -0.10
C TYR A 15 -8.22 -1.59 -1.26
N HIS A 16 -8.58 -1.17 -2.47
CA HIS A 16 -7.74 -1.29 -3.65
C HIS A 16 -7.22 0.10 -4.00
N LEU A 17 -5.95 0.34 -3.67
CA LEU A 17 -5.26 1.62 -3.91
C LEU A 17 -4.29 1.45 -5.07
N VAL A 18 -4.40 2.33 -6.07
CA VAL A 18 -3.56 2.33 -7.27
C VAL A 18 -3.05 3.74 -7.52
N TRP A 19 -1.79 3.86 -7.90
CA TRP A 19 -1.16 5.13 -8.25
C TRP A 19 -0.13 4.94 -9.35
N ALA A 20 0.31 6.04 -9.96
CA ALA A 20 1.31 6.05 -11.01
C ALA A 20 2.34 7.18 -10.78
N PRO A 21 3.60 7.00 -11.22
CA PRO A 21 4.60 8.05 -11.15
C PRO A 21 4.22 9.27 -12.01
N LYS A 22 4.79 10.42 -11.67
CA LYS A 22 4.58 11.68 -12.41
C LYS A 22 4.87 11.46 -13.90
N TYR A 23 3.98 11.95 -14.76
CA TYR A 23 4.04 11.79 -16.22
C TYR A 23 4.02 10.33 -16.72
N ARG A 24 3.67 9.36 -15.86
CA ARG A 24 3.63 7.91 -16.19
C ARG A 24 4.96 7.34 -16.71
N TYR A 25 6.08 7.95 -16.33
CA TYR A 25 7.37 7.39 -16.68
C TYR A 25 7.53 5.99 -16.07
N LYS A 26 8.11 5.07 -16.84
CA LYS A 26 8.31 3.69 -16.41
C LYS A 26 9.49 3.55 -15.45
N VAL A 27 9.57 4.38 -14.41
CA VAL A 27 10.70 4.45 -13.46
C VAL A 27 10.67 3.36 -12.37
N LEU A 28 9.53 2.69 -12.19
CA LEU A 28 9.35 1.67 -11.15
C LEU A 28 9.91 0.29 -11.58
N HIS A 29 11.20 0.22 -11.81
CA HIS A 29 11.94 -1.00 -12.13
C HIS A 29 13.25 -1.08 -11.35
N GLY A 30 13.95 -2.23 -11.41
CA GLY A 30 15.23 -2.44 -10.74
C GLY A 30 15.21 -2.11 -9.24
N GLU A 31 16.26 -1.46 -8.78
CA GLU A 31 16.44 -1.06 -7.37
C GLU A 31 15.36 -0.07 -6.89
N VAL A 32 14.90 0.84 -7.76
CA VAL A 32 13.85 1.81 -7.43
C VAL A 32 12.57 1.08 -7.01
N ARG A 33 12.19 0.03 -7.74
CA ARG A 33 11.02 -0.80 -7.39
C ARG A 33 11.19 -1.49 -6.03
N LEU A 34 12.37 -2.02 -5.75
CA LEU A 34 12.65 -2.72 -4.49
C LEU A 34 12.56 -1.75 -3.31
N ARG A 35 13.22 -0.59 -3.42
CA ARG A 35 13.23 0.42 -2.36
C ARG A 35 11.85 0.99 -2.07
N VAL A 36 11.05 1.28 -3.11
CA VAL A 36 9.67 1.76 -2.94
C VAL A 36 8.81 0.73 -2.20
N ARG A 37 8.97 -0.58 -2.51
CA ARG A 37 8.23 -1.65 -1.83
C ARG A 37 8.61 -1.78 -0.36
N GLU A 38 9.88 -1.56 -0.02
CA GLU A 38 10.33 -1.56 1.38
C GLU A 38 9.71 -0.39 2.15
N ILE A 39 9.78 0.82 1.60
CA ILE A 39 9.23 2.03 2.25
C ILE A 39 7.73 1.85 2.51
N ILE A 40 6.97 1.36 1.53
CA ILE A 40 5.51 1.16 1.67
C ILE A 40 5.16 0.17 2.80
N LYS A 41 6.02 -0.82 3.08
CA LYS A 41 5.77 -1.82 4.13
C LYS A 41 6.14 -1.35 5.53
N GLN A 42 6.95 -0.31 5.66
CA GLN A 42 7.40 0.21 6.95
C GLN A 42 6.36 1.10 7.64
N VAL A 43 5.41 1.61 6.84
CA VAL A 43 4.31 2.48 7.28
C VAL A 43 3.07 1.64 7.52
#